data_AF-A0A816R5A0-F1
#
_entry.id   AF-A0A816R5A0-F1
#
_cell.length_a   1.000
_cell.length_b   1.000
_cell.length_c   1.000
_cell.angle_alpha   90.00
_cell.angle_beta   90.00
_cell.angle_gamma   90.00
#
_symmetry.space_group_name_H-M   'P 1'
#
loop_
_entity.id
_entity.type
_entity.pdbx_description
1 polymer ?
#
loop_
_entity_poly.entity_id
_entity_poly.type
_entity_poly.pdbx_seq_one_letter_code
_entity_poly.pdbx_strand_id
1 'polypeptide(L)'
;MRRVIQDDLHLHASHVTIQPNIQDDHKQRRKSFAYWVRKSLRKKDHGLILFIDEKYFGMDGIYNRQNDRVYASSCQEADPHGGIHRLSKFPKRIMVWLDACKEGLTTPIIFKPGETLTHKNYIDIVLPRALAEGQRLLGEVFIYQQDNAIPHTHKDSLT
;
A
#
# COMPACT_ATOMS: atom_id res chain seq x y z
N MET A 1 -16.36 -34.18 19.80
CA MET A 1 -15.42 -33.76 18.73
C MET A 1 -14.36 -32.77 19.23
N ARG A 2 -14.71 -31.72 20.01
CA ARG A 2 -13.73 -30.78 20.59
C ARG A 2 -12.64 -31.45 21.44
N ARG A 3 -13.01 -32.38 22.32
CA ARG A 3 -12.07 -33.17 23.15
C ARG A 3 -11.05 -33.93 22.32
N VAL A 4 -11.50 -34.68 21.30
CA VAL A 4 -10.60 -35.44 20.42
C VAL A 4 -9.60 -34.52 19.71
N ILE A 5 -10.05 -33.37 19.20
CA ILE A 5 -9.18 -32.44 18.47
C ILE A 5 -8.22 -31.69 19.39
N GLN A 6 -8.70 -31.14 20.51
CA GLN A 6 -7.90 -30.26 21.37
C GLN A 6 -7.14 -31.02 22.47
N ASP A 7 -7.78 -32.02 23.07
CA ASP A 7 -7.28 -32.68 24.27
C ASP A 7 -6.54 -33.99 23.95
N ASP A 8 -7.04 -34.77 22.98
CA ASP A 8 -6.41 -36.06 22.62
C ASP A 8 -5.36 -35.90 21.50
N LEU A 9 -5.62 -35.03 20.52
CA LEU A 9 -4.74 -34.80 19.36
C LEU A 9 -3.91 -33.50 19.44
N HIS A 10 -4.20 -32.62 20.41
CA HIS A 10 -3.50 -31.33 20.60
C HIS A 10 -3.45 -30.45 19.34
N LEU A 11 -4.51 -30.48 18.53
CA LEU A 11 -4.63 -29.70 17.31
C LEU A 11 -5.35 -28.38 17.58
N HIS A 12 -4.83 -27.31 16.99
CA HIS A 12 -5.42 -25.97 17.03
C HIS A 12 -6.00 -25.61 15.67
N ALA A 13 -7.20 -25.03 15.68
CA ALA A 13 -7.79 -24.44 14.49
C ALA A 13 -7.05 -23.13 14.17
N SER A 14 -6.20 -23.17 13.14
CA SER A 14 -5.52 -21.99 12.62
C SER A 14 -6.30 -21.37 11.48
N HIS A 15 -6.24 -20.04 11.36
CA HIS A 15 -6.82 -19.34 10.23
C HIS A 15 -5.98 -19.57 8.96
N VAL A 16 -6.66 -19.83 7.84
CA VAL A 16 -6.02 -19.85 6.53
C VAL A 16 -5.47 -18.46 6.23
N THR A 17 -4.18 -18.39 5.89
CA THR A 17 -3.53 -17.14 5.49
C THR A 17 -3.44 -17.09 3.97
N ILE A 18 -4.02 -16.05 3.37
CA ILE A 18 -3.89 -15.78 1.94
C ILE A 18 -2.60 -15.00 1.72
N GLN A 19 -1.75 -15.46 0.81
CA GLN A 19 -0.51 -14.79 0.45
C GLN A 19 -0.39 -14.72 -1.08
N PRO A 20 0.30 -13.70 -1.62
CA PRO A 20 0.68 -13.69 -3.03
C PRO A 20 1.47 -14.95 -3.38
N ASN A 21 1.19 -15.55 -4.53
CA ASN A 21 2.00 -16.65 -5.04
C ASN A 21 3.32 -16.12 -5.61
N ILE A 22 4.37 -16.10 -4.78
CA ILE A 22 5.68 -15.56 -5.16
C ILE A 22 6.55 -16.68 -5.74
N GLN A 23 6.92 -16.52 -7.01
CA GLN A 23 7.84 -17.41 -7.72
C GLN A 23 9.26 -17.38 -7.10
N ASP A 24 10.03 -18.44 -7.28
CA ASP A 24 11.35 -18.56 -6.64
C ASP A 24 12.35 -17.50 -7.14
N ASP A 25 12.27 -17.09 -8.40
CA ASP A 25 13.06 -15.99 -8.95
C ASP A 25 12.77 -14.65 -8.24
N HIS A 26 11.50 -14.36 -7.97
CA HIS A 26 11.09 -13.18 -7.20
C HIS A 26 11.62 -13.25 -5.76
N LYS A 27 11.62 -14.44 -5.12
CA LYS A 27 12.22 -14.62 -3.79
C LYS A 27 13.72 -14.31 -3.81
N GLN A 28 14.45 -14.79 -4.82
CA GLN A 28 15.88 -14.50 -4.97
C GLN A 28 16.14 -13.02 -5.21
N ARG A 29 15.37 -12.36 -6.09
CA ARG A 29 15.47 -10.91 -6.32
C ARG A 29 15.25 -10.11 -5.04
N ARG A 30 14.21 -10.44 -4.27
CA ARG A 30 13.92 -9.79 -2.97
C ARG A 30 15.06 -10.00 -1.97
N LYS A 31 15.60 -11.21 -1.88
CA LYS A 31 16.74 -11.55 -1.01
C LYS A 31 18.00 -10.77 -1.40
N SER A 32 18.30 -10.71 -2.69
CA SER A 32 19.43 -9.95 -3.23
C SER A 32 19.28 -8.46 -2.96
N PHE A 33 18.10 -7.88 -3.18
CA PHE A 33 17.81 -6.49 -2.85
C PHE A 33 17.98 -6.22 -1.35
N ALA A 34 17.43 -7.07 -0.48
CA ALA A 34 17.57 -6.91 0.98
C ALA A 34 19.04 -6.97 1.42
N TYR A 35 19.84 -7.87 0.85
CA TYR A 35 21.28 -7.91 1.13
C TYR A 35 22.01 -6.69 0.59
N TRP A 36 21.64 -6.20 -0.59
CA TRP A 36 22.22 -4.98 -1.16
C TRP A 36 21.91 -3.79 -0.27
N VAL A 37 20.64 -3.57 0.11
CA VAL A 37 20.25 -2.49 1.04
C VAL A 37 21.06 -2.57 2.33
N ARG A 38 21.16 -3.76 2.94
CA ARG A 38 21.91 -3.97 4.18
C ARG A 38 23.40 -3.67 4.06
N LYS A 39 24.02 -3.93 2.90
CA LYS A 39 25.46 -3.74 2.68
C LYS A 39 25.81 -2.34 2.18
N SER A 40 24.93 -1.74 1.37
CA SER A 40 25.20 -0.52 0.61
C SER A 40 24.67 0.73 1.31
N LEU A 41 23.57 0.63 2.06
CA LEU A 41 23.02 1.78 2.79
C LEU A 41 23.45 1.74 4.26
N ARG A 42 24.07 2.82 4.72
CA ARG A 42 24.34 3.03 6.15
C ARG A 42 23.09 3.60 6.81
N LYS A 43 23.07 3.57 8.15
CA LYS A 43 21.96 4.13 8.95
C LYS A 43 21.57 5.56 8.54
N LYS A 44 22.55 6.41 8.22
CA LYS A 44 22.30 7.79 7.77
C LYS A 44 21.68 7.87 6.37
N ASP A 45 22.01 6.94 5.49
CA ASP A 45 21.54 6.93 4.10
C ASP A 45 20.04 6.55 4.05
N HIS A 46 19.55 5.75 5.01
CA HIS A 46 18.11 5.48 5.16
C HIS A 46 17.28 6.74 5.42
N GLY A 47 17.86 7.75 6.09
CA GLY A 47 17.22 9.04 6.30
C GLY A 47 17.12 9.89 5.04
N LEU A 48 17.76 9.49 3.94
CA LEU A 48 17.73 10.19 2.65
C LEU A 48 16.76 9.53 1.67
N ILE A 49 15.99 8.53 2.09
CA ILE A 49 15.05 7.86 1.19
C ILE A 49 13.72 8.63 1.17
N LEU A 50 13.31 9.02 -0.03
CA LEU A 50 11.95 9.44 -0.35
C LEU A 50 11.21 8.22 -0.89
N PHE A 51 10.28 7.70 -0.11
CA PHE A 51 9.37 6.63 -0.50
C PHE A 51 8.17 7.23 -1.19
N ILE A 52 7.80 6.69 -2.35
CA ILE A 52 6.64 7.14 -3.11
C ILE A 52 5.75 5.97 -3.46
N ASP A 53 4.44 6.18 -3.43
CA ASP A 53 3.47 5.15 -3.77
C ASP A 53 2.12 5.78 -4.18
N GLU A 54 1.35 5.03 -4.95
CA GLU A 54 -0.03 5.36 -5.28
C GLU A 54 -1.04 4.47 -4.56
N LYS A 55 -2.19 5.03 -4.21
CA LYS A 55 -3.29 4.26 -3.63
C LYS A 55 -4.65 4.73 -4.13
N TYR A 56 -5.51 3.76 -4.44
CA TYR A 56 -6.92 4.03 -4.66
C TYR A 56 -7.68 4.14 -3.34
N PHE A 57 -8.46 5.20 -3.21
CA PHE A 57 -9.43 5.40 -2.13
C PHE A 57 -10.84 5.29 -2.70
N GLY A 58 -11.63 4.36 -2.17
CA GLY A 58 -13.03 4.17 -2.55
C GLY A 58 -13.95 5.13 -1.80
N MET A 59 -14.94 5.68 -2.48
CA MET A 59 -15.91 6.61 -1.88
C MET A 59 -16.89 5.93 -0.90
N ASP A 60 -17.09 4.63 -1.04
CA ASP A 60 -17.96 3.85 -0.14
C ASP A 60 -17.29 3.54 1.23
N GLY A 61 -16.03 3.98 1.41
CA GLY A 61 -15.26 3.74 2.62
C GLY A 61 -14.59 2.38 2.67
N ILE A 62 -14.02 2.05 3.83
CA ILE A 62 -13.40 0.75 4.13
C ILE A 62 -14.17 0.16 5.31
N TYR A 63 -14.70 -1.04 5.12
CA TYR A 63 -15.28 -1.83 6.21
C TYR A 63 -14.28 -2.87 6.70
N ASN A 64 -13.87 -2.76 7.95
CA ASN A 64 -13.03 -3.73 8.62
C ASN A 64 -13.89 -4.60 9.54
N ARG A 65 -14.22 -5.81 9.08
CA ARG A 65 -15.02 -6.79 9.83
C ARG A 65 -14.53 -7.08 11.26
N GLN A 66 -13.25 -6.85 11.56
CA GLN A 66 -12.72 -7.08 12.89
C GLN A 66 -12.96 -5.91 13.84
N ASN A 67 -12.86 -4.67 13.33
CA ASN A 67 -12.95 -3.45 14.13
C ASN A 67 -14.37 -2.87 14.16
N ASP A 68 -15.12 -3.02 13.07
CA ASP A 68 -16.45 -2.43 12.86
C ASP A 68 -17.55 -3.40 13.32
N ARG A 69 -17.47 -3.85 14.58
CA ARG A 69 -18.44 -4.80 15.15
C ARG A 69 -19.62 -4.07 15.77
N VAL A 70 -20.82 -4.50 15.39
CA VAL A 70 -22.06 -4.13 16.06
C VAL A 70 -22.41 -5.22 17.07
N TYR A 71 -22.59 -4.83 18.33
CA TYR A 71 -23.09 -5.73 19.38
C TYR A 71 -24.62 -5.59 19.44
N ALA A 72 -25.32 -6.69 19.18
CA ALA A 72 -26.78 -6.74 19.20
C ALA A 72 -27.24 -8.16 19.57
N SER A 73 -28.47 -8.29 20.07
CA SER A 73 -29.06 -9.59 20.45
C SER A 73 -29.56 -10.40 19.25
N SER A 74 -29.79 -9.73 18.11
CA SER A 74 -30.20 -10.37 16.85
C SER A 74 -29.70 -9.57 15.64
N CYS A 75 -29.71 -10.17 14.45
CA CYS A 75 -29.39 -9.45 13.21
C CYS A 75 -30.40 -8.32 12.94
N GLN A 76 -31.68 -8.53 13.24
CA GLN A 76 -32.73 -7.51 13.01
C GLN A 76 -32.50 -6.25 13.85
N GLU A 77 -31.92 -6.40 15.05
CA GLU A 77 -31.49 -5.29 15.89
C GLU A 77 -30.16 -4.69 15.38
N ALA A 78 -29.21 -5.51 14.92
CA ALA A 78 -27.92 -5.04 14.42
C ALA A 78 -28.04 -4.18 13.14
N ASP A 79 -28.90 -4.60 12.21
CA ASP A 79 -29.04 -4.01 10.87
C ASP A 79 -29.23 -2.47 10.87
N PRO A 80 -30.18 -1.88 11.63
CA PRO A 80 -30.33 -0.43 11.71
C PRO A 80 -29.14 0.28 12.40
N HIS A 81 -28.31 -0.45 13.15
CA HIS A 81 -27.16 0.08 13.88
C HIS A 81 -25.82 -0.18 13.17
N GLY A 82 -25.85 -0.46 11.87
CA GLY A 82 -24.65 -0.68 11.06
C GLY A 82 -24.27 -2.15 10.86
N GLY A 83 -25.16 -3.09 11.22
CA GLY A 83 -24.99 -4.52 10.96
C GLY A 83 -24.94 -4.86 9.46
N ILE A 84 -25.50 -3.98 8.60
CA ILE A 84 -25.40 -4.08 7.14
C ILE A 84 -24.60 -2.90 6.61
N HIS A 85 -23.44 -3.20 6.03
CA HIS A 85 -22.69 -2.26 5.22
C HIS A 85 -22.98 -2.48 3.73
N ARG A 86 -23.59 -1.49 3.06
CA ARG A 86 -23.96 -1.56 1.64
C ARG A 86 -22.88 -0.92 0.78
N LEU A 87 -22.42 -1.65 -0.24
CA LEU A 87 -21.45 -1.16 -1.21
C LEU A 87 -22.12 -0.91 -2.56
N SER A 88 -21.68 0.13 -3.26
CA SER A 88 -22.07 0.40 -4.63
C SER A 88 -21.50 -0.69 -5.55
N LYS A 89 -22.25 -1.09 -6.59
CA LYS A 89 -21.80 -2.10 -7.56
C LYS A 89 -20.51 -1.68 -8.30
N PHE A 90 -20.36 -0.38 -8.55
CA PHE A 90 -19.18 0.23 -9.17
C PHE A 90 -18.75 1.44 -8.34
N PRO A 91 -18.04 1.22 -7.23
CA PRO A 91 -17.67 2.30 -6.33
C PRO A 91 -16.78 3.30 -7.06
N LYS A 92 -17.11 4.58 -6.97
CA LYS A 92 -16.20 5.64 -7.42
C LYS A 92 -14.93 5.56 -6.57
N ARG A 93 -13.79 5.74 -7.21
CA ARG A 93 -12.49 5.76 -6.55
C ARG A 93 -11.65 6.92 -7.08
N ILE A 94 -10.83 7.46 -6.20
CA ILE A 94 -9.81 8.44 -6.53
C ILE A 94 -8.46 7.79 -6.34
N MET A 95 -7.52 8.09 -7.24
CA MET A 95 -6.12 7.73 -7.05
C MET A 95 -5.44 8.89 -6.32
N VAL A 96 -4.66 8.54 -5.30
CA VAL A 96 -3.85 9.50 -4.55
C VAL A 96 -2.42 9.03 -4.62
N TRP A 97 -1.54 9.97 -4.94
CA TRP A 97 -0.10 9.81 -4.85
C TRP A 97 0.40 10.50 -3.58
N LEU A 98 1.32 9.87 -2.86
CA LEU A 98 1.91 10.45 -1.66
C LEU A 98 3.39 10.07 -1.56
N ASP A 99 4.20 11.05 -1.15
CA ASP A 99 5.60 10.81 -0.83
C ASP A 99 5.80 10.90 0.68
N ALA A 100 6.68 10.05 1.20
CA ALA A 100 7.00 9.94 2.61
C ALA A 100 8.52 9.85 2.81
N CYS A 101 9.04 10.59 3.78
CA CYS A 101 10.44 10.51 4.18
C CYS A 101 10.57 10.71 5.70
N LYS A 102 11.81 10.74 6.21
CA LYS A 102 12.07 10.95 7.65
C LYS A 102 11.51 12.28 8.19
N GLU A 103 11.37 13.31 7.36
CA GLU A 103 10.88 14.62 7.76
C GLU A 103 9.34 14.73 7.73
N GLY A 104 8.67 13.70 7.19
CA GLY A 104 7.22 13.63 7.13
C GLY A 104 6.68 13.30 5.74
N LEU A 105 5.44 13.74 5.50
CA LEU A 105 4.68 13.50 4.29
C LEU A 105 4.67 14.74 3.39
N THR A 106 4.64 14.53 2.09
CA THR A 106 4.42 15.62 1.12
C THR A 106 2.94 15.91 0.94
N THR A 107 2.62 17.00 0.25
CA THR A 107 1.23 17.26 -0.12
C THR A 107 0.79 16.24 -1.17
N PRO A 108 -0.29 15.49 -0.95
CA PRO A 108 -0.71 14.44 -1.89
C PRO A 108 -1.07 15.01 -3.26
N ILE A 109 -0.82 14.25 -4.34
CA ILE A 109 -1.42 14.51 -5.66
C ILE A 109 -2.71 13.71 -5.71
N ILE A 110 -3.83 14.40 -5.87
CA ILE A 110 -5.15 13.77 -5.96
C ILE A 110 -5.59 13.84 -7.43
N PHE A 111 -5.72 12.68 -8.05
CA PHE A 111 -6.22 12.57 -9.42
C PHE A 111 -7.74 12.73 -9.45
N LYS A 112 -8.28 13.22 -10.57
CA LYS A 112 -9.73 13.33 -10.70
C LYS A 112 -10.38 11.94 -10.71
N PRO A 113 -11.65 11.80 -10.28
CA PRO A 113 -12.34 10.52 -10.34
C PRO A 113 -12.30 9.91 -11.75
N GLY A 114 -11.76 8.69 -11.85
CA GLY A 114 -11.61 7.97 -13.11
C GLY A 114 -10.27 8.20 -13.84
N GLU A 115 -9.48 9.19 -13.44
CA GLU A 115 -8.09 9.31 -13.91
C GLU A 115 -7.21 8.24 -13.24
N THR A 116 -6.23 7.75 -13.99
CA THR A 116 -5.25 6.78 -13.53
C THR A 116 -3.85 7.29 -13.80
N LEU A 117 -2.87 6.72 -13.11
CA LEU A 117 -1.47 6.94 -13.44
C LEU A 117 -1.16 6.38 -14.83
N THR A 118 -0.75 7.27 -15.73
CA THR A 118 -0.20 6.95 -17.05
C THR A 118 1.25 7.38 -17.08
N HIS A 119 2.06 6.84 -18.00
CA HIS A 119 3.46 7.27 -18.14
C HIS A 119 3.57 8.80 -18.34
N LYS A 120 2.65 9.38 -19.13
CA LYS A 120 2.60 10.82 -19.37
C LYS A 120 2.31 11.62 -18.10
N ASN A 121 1.25 11.26 -17.37
CA ASN A 121 0.94 11.93 -16.10
C ASN A 121 2.05 11.75 -15.06
N TYR A 122 2.71 10.59 -15.08
CA TYR A 122 3.85 10.33 -14.21
C TYR A 122 5.01 11.29 -14.51
N ILE A 123 5.42 11.42 -15.78
CA ILE A 123 6.52 12.29 -16.21
C ILE A 123 6.18 13.78 -16.06
N ASP A 124 4.97 14.17 -16.45
CA ASP A 124 4.60 15.60 -16.56
C ASP A 124 4.22 16.21 -15.19
N ILE A 125 3.69 15.40 -14.26
CA ILE A 125 3.07 15.90 -13.02
C ILE A 125 3.75 15.31 -11.79
N VAL A 126 3.85 13.98 -11.74
CA VAL A 126 4.22 13.28 -10.51
C VAL A 126 5.71 13.39 -10.24
N LEU A 127 6.55 12.99 -11.19
CA LEU A 127 8.00 12.97 -11.04
C LEU A 127 8.57 14.37 -10.71
N PRO A 128 8.22 15.46 -11.43
CA PRO A 128 8.73 16.79 -11.11
C PRO A 128 8.34 17.25 -9.70
N ARG A 129 7.10 16.94 -9.27
CA ARG A 129 6.63 17.30 -7.93
C ARG A 129 7.36 16.52 -6.85
N ALA A 130 7.51 15.21 -7.03
CA ALA A 130 8.18 14.35 -6.06
C ALA A 130 9.67 14.69 -5.95
N LEU A 131 10.34 15.04 -7.07
CA LEU A 131 11.72 15.51 -7.05
C LEU A 131 11.87 16.85 -6.34
N ALA A 132 10.97 17.81 -6.60
CA ALA A 132 10.99 19.11 -5.93
C ALA A 132 10.74 18.99 -4.42
N GLU A 133 9.79 18.15 -4.01
CA GLU A 133 9.50 17.89 -2.60
C GLU A 133 10.65 17.12 -1.93
N GLY A 134 11.25 16.15 -2.63
CA GLY A 134 12.45 15.45 -2.18
C GLY A 134 13.60 16.42 -1.92
N GLN A 135 13.86 17.34 -2.85
CA GLN A 135 14.88 18.37 -2.69
C GLN A 135 14.56 19.31 -1.52
N ARG A 136 13.30 19.72 -1.36
CA ARG A 136 12.84 20.58 -0.27
C ARG A 136 13.00 19.93 1.11
N LEU A 137 12.72 18.63 1.23
CA LEU A 137 12.71 17.91 2.51
C LEU A 137 14.06 17.28 2.86
N LEU A 138 14.79 16.76 1.87
CA LEU A 138 16.00 15.94 2.08
C LEU A 138 17.28 16.59 1.54
N GLY A 139 17.17 17.69 0.77
CA GLY A 139 18.29 18.38 0.13
C GLY A 139 18.59 17.84 -1.26
N GLU A 140 19.70 18.29 -1.85
CA GLU A 140 20.05 17.97 -3.26
C GLU A 140 20.37 16.50 -3.52
N VAL A 141 20.79 15.75 -2.49
CA VAL A 141 21.18 14.34 -2.60
C VAL A 141 20.25 13.49 -1.76
N PHE A 142 19.34 12.79 -2.44
CA PHE A 142 18.40 11.85 -1.84
C PHE A 142 18.21 10.61 -2.72
N ILE A 143 17.65 9.56 -2.13
CA ILE A 143 17.33 8.30 -2.81
C ILE A 143 15.84 8.32 -3.12
N TYR A 144 15.49 8.32 -4.40
CA TYR A 144 14.12 8.19 -4.87
C TYR A 144 13.74 6.71 -4.99
N GLN A 145 12.78 6.24 -4.19
CA GLN A 145 12.37 4.83 -4.20
C GLN A 145 10.91 4.67 -4.59
N GLN A 146 10.69 3.88 -5.66
CA GLN A 146 9.38 3.51 -6.18
C GLN A 146 9.32 2.03 -6.56
N ASP A 147 8.12 1.58 -6.94
CA ASP A 147 7.92 0.24 -7.48
C ASP A 147 8.32 0.13 -8.98
N ASN A 148 8.17 -1.06 -9.56
CA ASN A 148 8.47 -1.30 -10.97
C ASN A 148 7.20 -1.34 -11.85
N ALA A 149 6.17 -0.54 -11.54
CA ALA A 149 4.99 -0.46 -12.37
C ALA A 149 5.34 0.06 -13.79
N ILE A 150 4.53 -0.36 -14.78
CA ILE A 150 4.75 -0.03 -16.19
C ILE A 150 4.97 1.48 -16.42
N PRO A 151 4.17 2.40 -15.83
CA PRO A 151 4.38 3.83 -15.98
C PRO A 151 5.75 4.32 -15.50
N HIS A 152 6.33 3.69 -14.49
CA HIS A 152 7.60 4.08 -13.86
C HIS A 152 8.81 3.61 -14.67
N THR A 153 8.65 2.52 -15.41
CA THR A 153 9.71 1.88 -16.22
C THR A 153 9.65 2.25 -17.70
N HIS A 154 8.77 3.19 -18.08
CA HIS A 154 8.70 3.63 -19.47
C HIS A 154 10.01 4.29 -19.88
N LYS A 155 10.42 4.15 -21.15
CA LYS A 155 11.70 4.68 -21.64
C LYS A 155 11.86 6.17 -21.34
N ASP A 156 10.78 6.93 -21.56
CA ASP A 156 10.73 8.37 -21.34
C ASP A 156 10.76 8.77 -19.85
N SER A 157 10.56 7.81 -18.94
CA SER A 157 10.67 8.02 -17.49
C SER A 157 12.09 7.79 -16.97
N LEU A 158 12.99 7.29 -17.81
CA LEU A 158 14.38 6.93 -17.47
C LEU A 158 15.42 7.91 -18.08
N THR A 159 14.96 8.87 -18.86
CA THR A 159 15.75 9.95 -19.49
C THR A 159 15.63 11.24 -18.71
#